data_AF-A0A372NLT0-F1
#
_entry.id   AF-A0A372NLT0-F1
#
_cell.length_a   1.000
_cell.length_b   1.000
_cell.length_c   1.000
_cell.angle_alpha   90.00
_cell.angle_beta   90.00
_cell.angle_gamma   90.00
#
_symmetry.space_group_name_H-M   'P 1'
#
loop_
_entity.id
_entity.type
_entity.pdbx_description
1 polymer ?
#
loop_
_entity_poly.entity_id
_entity_poly.type
_entity_poly.pdbx_seq_one_letter_code
_entity_poly.pdbx_strand_id
1 'polypeptide(L)'
;MAIADSFSTFILKRYLCLEDDYLVKFGQNVQKGSLMAKIPVLPFWQQLTFGQKLLAILKRSWKPTDAEFEKAAQETFLREVFGKEEDFGMVLYDINLLHHYRQWDFDSLTEGDLEKFEGLQSLRVLLSVKNWTVTSDYLHLSLWEILPDMCVNLIPISFYIPVTSIRYCLELQENFTFNSIRKASHPLADDIISYLYEVLGIQQKIANGFYNLMILMDKVRREKADVSFMTHEIDCLTIIDSTINYLKATIEKGVLLLALTCEIKNLDGYKTHRQKLSALERNVPLKVKNQPYYQFIWNQIQSDELLELNNLRSGINHKKGISKVQPHSFVNKSFEETALWELFMLLKRQHQINTLTLIGTLAILADDLISRRPPTEEDEIYLNKLIAVGKPAYEKLFEKYVENGGF
;
A
#
# COMPACT_ATOMS: atom_id res chain seq x y z
N MET A 1 5.05 7.65 22.95
CA MET A 1 5.10 8.84 23.81
C MET A 1 4.15 8.60 24.97
N ALA A 2 4.63 8.43 26.21
CA ALA A 2 3.76 8.26 27.36
C ALA A 2 3.13 9.62 27.69
N ILE A 3 1.86 9.79 27.30
CA ILE A 3 1.08 10.97 27.68
C ILE A 3 0.86 10.85 29.19
N ALA A 4 1.35 11.82 29.97
CA ALA A 4 1.00 11.92 31.38
C ALA A 4 -0.53 11.86 31.52
N ASP A 5 -1.04 10.92 32.33
CA ASP A 5 -2.48 10.73 32.51
C ASP A 5 -3.12 12.07 32.93
N SER A 6 -3.81 12.70 31.98
CA SER A 6 -4.50 13.96 32.22
C SER A 6 -5.71 13.71 33.13
N PHE A 7 -6.18 14.75 33.84
CA PHE A 7 -7.42 14.67 34.64
C PHE A 7 -8.61 14.13 33.81
N SER A 8 -8.64 14.44 32.51
CA SER A 8 -9.63 13.90 31.56
C SER A 8 -9.53 12.38 31.41
N THR A 9 -8.31 11.84 31.28
CA THR A 9 -8.04 10.40 31.17
C THR A 9 -8.43 9.67 32.46
N PHE A 10 -8.18 10.28 33.62
CA PHE A 10 -8.60 9.76 34.92
C PHE A 10 -10.13 9.66 35.05
N ILE A 11 -10.88 10.69 34.64
CA ILE A 11 -12.35 10.66 34.69
C ILE A 11 -12.92 9.56 33.79
N LEU A 12 -12.40 9.40 32.57
CA LEU A 12 -12.83 8.37 31.62
C LEU A 12 -12.64 6.96 32.19
N LYS A 13 -11.42 6.65 32.66
CA LYS A 13 -11.06 5.33 33.22
C LYS A 13 -11.81 5.00 34.51
N ARG A 14 -11.91 5.97 35.42
CA ARG A 14 -12.31 5.72 36.82
C ARG A 14 -13.80 5.89 37.06
N TYR A 15 -14.45 6.85 36.40
CA TYR A 15 -15.83 7.25 36.71
C TYR A 15 -16.85 6.89 35.65
N LEU A 16 -16.42 6.76 34.38
CA LEU A 16 -17.30 6.41 33.27
C LEU A 16 -17.17 4.95 32.84
N CYS A 17 -16.25 4.18 33.46
CA CYS A 17 -15.98 2.77 33.15
C CYS A 17 -15.72 2.53 31.66
N LEU A 18 -15.12 3.51 30.97
CA LEU A 18 -14.77 3.38 29.57
C LEU A 18 -13.37 2.80 29.49
N GLU A 19 -13.23 1.68 28.75
CA GLU A 19 -11.92 1.23 28.27
C GLU A 19 -11.30 2.34 27.40
N ASP A 20 -9.97 2.41 27.38
CA ASP A 20 -9.24 3.57 26.85
C ASP A 20 -9.62 3.93 25.41
N ASP A 21 -10.01 2.94 24.58
CA ASP A 21 -10.27 3.13 23.16
C ASP A 21 -11.28 2.09 22.62
N TYR A 22 -12.08 2.47 21.62
CA TYR A 22 -12.99 1.54 20.93
C TYR A 22 -12.26 0.80 19.80
N LEU A 23 -12.40 -0.52 19.72
CA LEU A 23 -11.96 -1.29 18.55
C LEU A 23 -13.09 -1.38 17.53
N VAL A 24 -12.86 -0.87 16.32
CA VAL A 24 -13.83 -0.92 15.23
C VAL A 24 -13.34 -1.83 14.13
N LYS A 25 -14.26 -2.68 13.66
CA LYS A 25 -14.05 -3.53 12.50
C LYS A 25 -14.57 -2.81 11.26
N PHE A 26 -13.86 -2.95 10.16
CA PHE A 26 -14.25 -2.35 8.89
C PHE A 26 -15.46 -3.09 8.30
N GLY A 27 -16.47 -2.33 7.88
CA GLY A 27 -17.73 -2.87 7.35
C GLY A 27 -18.68 -3.42 8.43
N GLN A 28 -19.94 -3.65 8.04
CA GLN A 28 -20.98 -4.15 8.94
C GLN A 28 -20.90 -5.68 9.15
N ASN A 29 -20.45 -6.42 8.14
CA ASN A 29 -20.29 -7.87 8.19
C ASN A 29 -18.85 -8.24 8.56
N VAL A 30 -18.66 -8.81 9.74
CA VAL A 30 -17.34 -9.26 10.21
C VAL A 30 -16.93 -10.51 9.45
N GLN A 31 -15.85 -10.42 8.69
CA GLN A 31 -15.25 -11.53 7.93
C GLN A 31 -13.82 -11.82 8.41
N LYS A 32 -13.32 -13.05 8.21
CA LYS A 32 -11.92 -13.40 8.51
C LYS A 32 -11.00 -12.48 7.68
N GLY A 33 -10.11 -11.76 8.36
CA GLY A 33 -9.23 -10.77 7.72
C GLY A 33 -9.81 -9.35 7.61
N SER A 34 -10.97 -9.06 8.23
CA SER A 34 -11.49 -7.69 8.27
C SER A 34 -10.51 -6.75 8.95
N LEU A 35 -10.31 -5.59 8.35
CA LEU A 35 -9.47 -4.54 8.91
C LEU A 35 -10.03 -4.08 10.25
N MET A 36 -9.14 -3.75 11.18
CA MET A 36 -9.49 -3.23 12.49
C MET A 36 -8.75 -1.92 12.73
N ALA A 37 -9.45 -0.96 13.30
CA ALA A 37 -8.91 0.34 13.66
C ALA A 37 -9.28 0.66 15.11
N LYS A 38 -8.41 1.43 15.74
CA LYS A 38 -8.56 1.81 17.15
C LYS A 38 -9.00 3.27 17.22
N ILE A 39 -10.19 3.52 17.73
CA ILE A 39 -10.74 4.87 17.84
C ILE A 39 -10.56 5.39 19.26
N PRO A 40 -9.77 6.47 19.45
CA PRO A 40 -9.57 7.01 20.77
C PRO A 40 -10.82 7.67 21.33
N VAL A 41 -11.09 7.43 22.62
CA VAL A 41 -12.27 7.97 23.32
C VAL A 41 -12.09 9.45 23.67
N LEU A 42 -10.84 9.86 23.93
CA LEU A 42 -10.52 11.20 24.43
C LEU A 42 -10.98 12.35 23.51
N PRO A 43 -10.82 12.29 22.17
CA PRO A 43 -11.30 13.35 21.28
C PRO A 43 -12.81 13.60 21.39
N PHE A 44 -13.62 12.56 21.49
CA PHE A 44 -15.07 12.72 21.67
C PHE A 44 -15.39 13.40 23.01
N TRP A 45 -14.74 12.97 24.09
CA TRP A 45 -14.92 13.58 25.41
C TRP A 45 -14.57 15.06 25.40
N GLN A 46 -13.51 15.45 24.68
CA GLN A 46 -13.08 16.85 24.58
C GLN A 46 -14.13 17.73 23.90
N GLN A 47 -14.85 17.21 22.90
CA GLN A 47 -15.88 17.93 22.15
C GLN A 47 -17.16 18.20 22.96
N LEU A 48 -17.39 17.48 24.06
CA LEU A 48 -18.56 17.71 24.92
C LEU A 48 -18.50 19.08 25.61
N THR A 49 -19.65 19.75 25.66
CA THR A 49 -19.85 20.94 26.49
C THR A 49 -19.70 20.64 27.98
N PHE A 50 -19.44 21.66 28.79
CA PHE A 50 -19.32 21.49 30.26
C PHE A 50 -20.56 20.81 30.88
N GLY A 51 -21.76 21.21 30.46
CA GLY A 51 -23.01 20.61 30.95
C GLY A 51 -23.15 19.13 30.59
N GLN A 52 -22.76 18.76 29.36
CA GLN A 52 -22.75 17.35 28.92
C GLN A 52 -21.73 16.51 29.70
N LYS A 53 -20.53 17.06 29.95
CA LYS A 53 -19.50 16.39 30.79
C LYS A 53 -20.00 16.16 32.21
N LEU A 54 -20.62 17.18 32.81
CA LEU A 54 -21.17 17.08 34.17
C LEU A 54 -22.31 16.05 34.24
N LEU A 55 -23.23 16.05 33.26
CA LEU A 55 -24.28 15.04 33.15
C LEU A 55 -23.73 13.63 32.96
N ALA A 56 -22.69 13.46 32.12
CA ALA A 56 -22.02 12.18 31.92
C ALA A 56 -21.41 11.64 33.22
N ILE A 57 -20.70 12.49 33.97
CA ILE A 57 -20.11 12.14 35.26
C ILE A 57 -21.21 11.76 36.27
N LEU A 58 -22.30 12.53 36.33
CA LEU A 58 -23.44 12.24 37.22
C LEU A 58 -24.15 10.93 36.86
N LYS A 59 -24.34 10.66 35.56
CA LYS A 59 -24.96 9.43 35.07
C LYS A 59 -24.03 8.22 35.10
N ARG A 60 -22.72 8.43 35.27
CA ARG A 60 -21.66 7.39 35.23
C ARG A 60 -21.70 6.52 33.97
N SER A 61 -22.29 7.04 32.90
CA SER A 61 -22.44 6.34 31.63
C SER A 61 -22.44 7.39 30.54
N TRP A 62 -21.45 7.34 29.66
CA TRP A 62 -21.41 8.15 28.47
C TRP A 62 -20.84 7.33 27.32
N LYS A 63 -21.44 7.47 26.15
CA LYS A 63 -20.96 6.90 24.89
C LYS A 63 -21.14 7.94 23.79
N PRO A 64 -20.27 7.96 22.78
CA PRO A 64 -20.52 8.76 21.58
C PRO A 64 -21.84 8.32 20.93
N THR A 65 -22.48 9.22 20.21
CA THR A 65 -23.62 8.85 19.36
C THR A 65 -23.13 7.96 18.20
N ASP A 66 -24.03 7.14 17.64
CA ASP A 66 -23.66 6.23 16.54
C ASP A 66 -23.10 7.01 15.34
N ALA A 67 -23.66 8.18 15.02
CA ALA A 67 -23.18 9.05 13.94
C ALA A 67 -21.77 9.64 14.21
N GLU A 68 -21.49 10.09 15.44
CA GLU A 68 -20.15 10.56 15.82
C GLU A 68 -19.14 9.41 15.71
N PHE A 69 -19.54 8.21 16.14
CA PHE A 69 -18.71 7.03 16.12
C PHE A 69 -18.40 6.55 14.70
N GLU A 70 -19.40 6.46 13.82
CA GLU A 70 -19.24 6.10 12.41
C GLU A 70 -18.31 7.07 11.68
N LYS A 71 -18.50 8.38 11.91
CA LYS A 71 -17.62 9.41 11.34
C LYS A 71 -16.17 9.23 11.81
N ALA A 72 -15.94 9.06 13.10
CA ALA A 72 -14.60 8.84 13.63
C ALA A 72 -13.97 7.53 13.14
N ALA A 73 -14.78 6.49 12.92
CA ALA A 73 -14.33 5.24 12.35
C ALA A 73 -13.84 5.45 10.92
N GLN A 74 -14.64 6.11 10.08
CA GLN A 74 -14.26 6.46 8.71
C GLN A 74 -12.97 7.28 8.68
N GLU A 75 -12.89 8.35 9.48
CA GLU A 75 -11.68 9.19 9.56
C GLU A 75 -10.46 8.40 10.01
N THR A 76 -10.62 7.46 10.94
CA THR A 76 -9.52 6.61 11.41
C THR A 76 -9.07 5.63 10.31
N PHE A 77 -10.00 4.97 9.62
CA PHE A 77 -9.65 4.07 8.51
C PHE A 77 -8.99 4.80 7.35
N LEU A 78 -9.48 5.98 6.96
CA LEU A 78 -8.81 6.82 5.96
C LEU A 78 -7.41 7.22 6.43
N ARG A 79 -7.27 7.66 7.69
CA ARG A 79 -5.97 8.06 8.24
C ARG A 79 -4.98 6.91 8.39
N GLU A 80 -5.43 5.70 8.71
CA GLU A 80 -4.55 4.59 9.12
C GLU A 80 -4.33 3.55 8.03
N VAL A 81 -5.32 3.34 7.16
CA VAL A 81 -5.29 2.27 6.14
C VAL A 81 -5.28 2.85 4.74
N PHE A 82 -6.34 3.59 4.36
CA PHE A 82 -6.60 3.91 2.95
C PHE A 82 -5.81 5.11 2.44
N GLY A 83 -5.43 6.05 3.32
CA GLY A 83 -4.72 7.27 2.96
C GLY A 83 -5.63 8.44 2.61
N LYS A 84 -5.04 9.48 2.04
CA LYS A 84 -5.71 10.72 1.63
C LYS A 84 -6.11 10.67 0.15
N GLU A 85 -6.52 11.80 -0.41
CA GLU A 85 -6.86 11.91 -1.85
C GLU A 85 -5.67 11.58 -2.76
N GLU A 86 -4.45 12.01 -2.39
CA GLU A 86 -3.21 11.67 -3.09
C GLU A 86 -2.93 10.14 -3.15
N ASP A 87 -3.48 9.39 -2.20
CA ASP A 87 -3.39 7.92 -2.13
C ASP A 87 -4.61 7.21 -2.72
N PHE A 88 -5.52 7.95 -3.38
CA PHE A 88 -6.79 7.40 -3.86
C PHE A 88 -7.68 6.83 -2.72
N GLY A 89 -7.46 7.31 -1.49
CA GLY A 89 -7.93 6.66 -0.26
C GLY A 89 -9.43 6.62 -0.09
N MET A 90 -10.17 7.69 -0.44
CA MET A 90 -11.63 7.68 -0.33
C MET A 90 -12.27 6.65 -1.29
N VAL A 91 -11.77 6.56 -2.52
CA VAL A 91 -12.27 5.60 -3.51
C VAL A 91 -11.98 4.17 -3.06
N LEU A 92 -10.77 3.91 -2.54
CA LEU A 92 -10.43 2.61 -1.97
C LEU A 92 -11.29 2.27 -0.75
N TYR A 93 -11.57 3.24 0.13
CA TYR A 93 -12.49 3.05 1.26
C TYR A 93 -13.87 2.60 0.77
N ASP A 94 -14.47 3.30 -0.18
CA ASP A 94 -15.82 3.00 -0.68
C ASP A 94 -15.88 1.65 -1.40
N ILE A 95 -14.87 1.33 -2.23
CA ILE A 95 -14.76 0.03 -2.90
C ILE A 95 -14.64 -1.10 -1.87
N ASN A 96 -13.76 -0.95 -0.87
CA ASN A 96 -13.59 -2.00 0.14
C ASN A 96 -14.85 -2.13 0.99
N LEU A 97 -15.53 -1.03 1.33
CA LEU A 97 -16.78 -1.07 2.07
C LEU A 97 -17.84 -1.85 1.28
N LEU A 98 -17.92 -1.64 -0.03
CA LEU A 98 -18.78 -2.40 -0.93
C LEU A 98 -18.42 -3.89 -0.97
N HIS A 99 -17.12 -4.22 -1.06
CA HIS A 99 -16.63 -5.61 -0.98
C HIS A 99 -17.05 -6.31 0.31
N HIS A 100 -17.03 -5.61 1.45
CA HIS A 100 -17.40 -6.17 2.75
C HIS A 100 -18.90 -6.48 2.89
N TYR A 101 -19.76 -5.86 2.07
CA TYR A 101 -21.20 -6.20 2.05
C TYR A 101 -21.49 -7.52 1.32
N ARG A 102 -20.54 -8.05 0.54
CA ARG A 102 -20.71 -9.35 -0.13
C ARG A 102 -20.41 -10.49 0.83
N GLN A 103 -21.22 -11.54 0.78
CA GLN A 103 -20.85 -12.81 1.40
C GLN A 103 -19.85 -13.52 0.48
N TRP A 104 -18.65 -13.77 0.99
CA TRP A 104 -17.60 -14.44 0.23
C TRP A 104 -17.51 -15.91 0.61
N ASP A 105 -17.46 -16.74 -0.43
CA ASP A 105 -17.11 -18.15 -0.30
C ASP A 105 -15.67 -18.36 -0.76
N PHE A 106 -14.85 -18.87 0.18
CA PHE A 106 -13.42 -19.13 0.03
C PHE A 106 -13.11 -20.63 -0.15
N ASP A 107 -14.10 -21.43 -0.57
CA ASP A 107 -14.01 -22.87 -0.86
C ASP A 107 -12.89 -23.30 -1.81
N SER A 108 -12.39 -22.40 -2.67
CA SER A 108 -11.36 -22.73 -3.67
C SER A 108 -9.93 -22.50 -3.18
N LEU A 109 -9.74 -22.02 -1.94
CA LEU A 109 -8.41 -21.82 -1.36
C LEU A 109 -7.81 -23.13 -0.88
N THR A 110 -6.53 -23.33 -1.18
CA THR A 110 -5.73 -24.42 -0.61
C THR A 110 -5.13 -24.01 0.74
N GLU A 111 -4.68 -24.98 1.54
CA GLU A 111 -3.95 -24.72 2.80
C GLU A 111 -2.72 -23.83 2.57
N GLY A 112 -1.96 -24.11 1.50
CA GLY A 112 -0.80 -23.29 1.13
C GLY A 112 -1.15 -21.88 0.66
N ASP A 113 -2.40 -21.61 0.23
CA ASP A 113 -2.86 -20.24 -0.07
C ASP A 113 -3.18 -19.49 1.22
N LEU A 114 -3.78 -20.18 2.20
CA LEU A 114 -4.11 -19.63 3.53
C LEU A 114 -2.84 -19.25 4.30
N GLU A 115 -1.80 -20.08 4.29
CA GLU A 115 -0.50 -19.76 4.92
C GLU A 115 0.13 -18.49 4.33
N LYS A 116 0.12 -18.36 3.00
CA LYS A 116 0.64 -17.17 2.30
C LYS A 116 -0.14 -15.91 2.68
N PHE A 117 -1.47 -16.00 2.72
CA PHE A 117 -2.34 -14.92 3.18
C PHE A 117 -2.04 -14.52 4.63
N GLU A 118 -1.95 -15.48 5.55
CA GLU A 118 -1.70 -15.21 6.97
C GLU A 118 -0.31 -14.59 7.19
N GLY A 119 0.69 -14.99 6.40
CA GLY A 119 2.01 -14.36 6.36
C GLY A 119 1.97 -12.89 5.95
N LEU A 120 1.26 -12.55 4.87
CA LEU A 120 1.13 -11.16 4.40
C LEU A 120 0.33 -10.29 5.36
N GLN A 121 -0.73 -10.82 5.95
CA GLN A 121 -1.54 -10.11 6.96
C GLN A 121 -0.72 -9.80 8.21
N SER A 122 0.09 -10.75 8.68
CA SER A 122 0.97 -10.55 9.83
C SER A 122 1.97 -9.41 9.58
N LEU A 123 2.58 -9.39 8.40
CA LEU A 123 3.51 -8.32 8.01
C LEU A 123 2.81 -6.96 7.88
N ARG A 124 1.60 -6.92 7.31
CA ARG A 124 0.77 -5.71 7.20
C ARG A 124 0.47 -5.12 8.57
N VAL A 125 -0.04 -5.92 9.50
CA VAL A 125 -0.34 -5.48 10.86
C VAL A 125 0.89 -4.89 11.54
N LEU A 126 2.06 -5.55 11.40
CA LEU A 126 3.32 -5.03 11.94
C LEU A 126 3.72 -3.70 11.31
N LEU A 127 3.54 -3.54 10.00
CA LEU A 127 3.84 -2.30 9.28
C LEU A 127 2.89 -1.17 9.71
N SER A 128 1.59 -1.43 9.82
CA SER A 128 0.59 -0.45 10.28
C SER A 128 0.92 0.04 11.70
N VAL A 129 1.22 -0.88 12.62
CA VAL A 129 1.59 -0.53 14.01
C VAL A 129 2.84 0.34 14.05
N LYS A 130 3.85 0.07 13.22
CA LYS A 130 5.05 0.91 13.12
C LYS A 130 4.71 2.31 12.59
N ASN A 131 3.96 2.38 11.49
CA ASN A 131 3.61 3.65 10.83
C ASN A 131 2.70 4.54 11.69
N TRP A 132 1.93 3.99 12.64
CA TRP A 132 1.21 4.80 13.64
C TRP A 132 2.12 5.71 14.46
N THR A 133 3.38 5.34 14.65
CA THR A 133 4.32 6.11 15.46
C THR A 133 5.01 7.24 14.69
N VAL A 134 4.98 7.19 13.35
CA VAL A 134 5.62 8.17 12.45
C VAL A 134 4.59 8.70 11.48
N THR A 135 3.97 9.81 11.83
CA THR A 135 3.10 10.56 10.92
C THR A 135 3.96 11.42 9.99
N SER A 136 4.58 10.78 8.99
CA SER A 136 5.31 11.48 7.94
C SER A 136 4.59 11.28 6.60
N ASP A 137 4.09 12.38 6.03
CA ASP A 137 3.49 12.37 4.69
C ASP A 137 4.54 12.01 3.61
N TYR A 138 5.84 12.14 3.89
CA TYR A 138 6.89 11.73 2.96
C TYR A 138 6.92 10.23 2.67
N LEU A 139 6.36 9.39 3.55
CA LEU A 139 6.26 7.95 3.33
C LEU A 139 5.14 7.58 2.33
N HIS A 140 4.18 8.48 2.09
CA HIS A 140 3.03 8.20 1.22
C HIS A 140 3.48 8.14 -0.23
N LEU A 141 2.98 7.19 -1.01
CA LEU A 141 3.33 7.04 -2.41
C LEU A 141 2.68 8.12 -3.27
N SER A 142 1.54 8.69 -2.86
CA SER A 142 0.87 9.80 -3.57
C SER A 142 0.65 9.49 -5.06
N LEU A 143 0.29 8.24 -5.40
CA LEU A 143 0.25 7.76 -6.78
C LEU A 143 -0.79 8.49 -7.64
N TRP A 144 -1.86 9.01 -7.02
CA TRP A 144 -2.89 9.80 -7.70
C TRP A 144 -2.36 11.12 -8.25
N GLU A 145 -1.29 11.67 -7.65
CA GLU A 145 -0.66 12.90 -8.15
C GLU A 145 0.29 12.62 -9.32
N ILE A 146 0.77 11.38 -9.43
CA ILE A 146 1.78 10.97 -10.40
C ILE A 146 1.16 10.45 -11.69
N LEU A 147 0.25 9.48 -11.55
CA LEU A 147 -0.39 8.83 -12.69
C LEU A 147 -1.84 8.47 -12.33
N PRO A 148 -2.74 9.48 -12.31
CA PRO A 148 -4.15 9.29 -11.99
C PRO A 148 -4.81 8.15 -12.78
N ASP A 149 -4.53 8.06 -14.08
CA ASP A 149 -5.13 7.06 -14.98
C ASP A 149 -4.91 5.62 -14.51
N MET A 150 -3.71 5.35 -13.99
CA MET A 150 -3.36 4.03 -13.50
C MET A 150 -4.10 3.72 -12.19
N CYS A 151 -4.30 4.72 -11.34
CA CYS A 151 -5.06 4.56 -10.09
C CYS A 151 -6.55 4.33 -10.35
N VAL A 152 -7.12 4.93 -11.39
CA VAL A 152 -8.51 4.67 -11.78
C VAL A 152 -8.76 3.21 -12.15
N ASN A 153 -7.74 2.49 -12.67
CA ASN A 153 -7.84 1.05 -12.91
C ASN A 153 -8.11 0.24 -11.62
N LEU A 154 -7.81 0.78 -10.44
CA LEU A 154 -8.13 0.13 -9.16
C LEU A 154 -9.63 -0.13 -8.99
N ILE A 155 -10.49 0.65 -9.63
CA ILE A 155 -11.95 0.47 -9.57
C ILE A 155 -12.37 -0.84 -10.27
N PRO A 156 -12.16 -1.01 -11.60
CA PRO A 156 -12.59 -2.23 -12.29
C PRO A 156 -11.83 -3.48 -11.83
N ILE A 157 -10.53 -3.39 -11.53
CA ILE A 157 -9.77 -4.57 -11.08
C ILE A 157 -10.29 -5.12 -9.75
N SER A 158 -10.86 -4.25 -8.89
CA SER A 158 -11.29 -4.65 -7.55
C SER A 158 -12.32 -5.75 -7.58
N PHE A 159 -13.09 -5.88 -8.67
CA PHE A 159 -14.02 -6.99 -8.88
C PHE A 159 -13.37 -8.37 -8.65
N TYR A 160 -12.14 -8.58 -9.09
CA TYR A 160 -11.37 -9.81 -8.89
C TYR A 160 -10.17 -9.67 -7.95
N ILE A 161 -9.60 -8.48 -7.86
CA ILE A 161 -8.36 -8.16 -7.15
C ILE A 161 -8.57 -6.86 -6.34
N PRO A 162 -9.26 -6.93 -5.18
CA PRO A 162 -9.60 -5.77 -4.37
C PRO A 162 -8.34 -5.21 -3.76
N VAL A 163 -8.03 -3.96 -4.10
CA VAL A 163 -6.90 -3.25 -3.52
C VAL A 163 -7.36 -2.59 -2.23
N THR A 164 -6.65 -2.87 -1.13
CA THR A 164 -6.93 -2.30 0.19
C THR A 164 -6.24 -0.96 0.37
N SER A 165 -4.97 -0.84 0.00
CA SER A 165 -4.21 0.38 0.16
C SER A 165 -3.10 0.47 -0.88
N ILE A 166 -2.76 1.70 -1.26
CA ILE A 166 -1.57 2.04 -2.04
C ILE A 166 -0.72 3.09 -1.33
N ARG A 167 -1.02 3.36 -0.05
CA ARG A 167 -0.45 4.49 0.68
C ARG A 167 1.05 4.36 0.85
N TYR A 168 1.54 3.19 1.29
CA TYR A 168 2.97 2.94 1.50
C TYR A 168 3.53 1.90 0.55
N CYS A 169 2.66 0.99 0.13
CA CYS A 169 2.89 -0.10 -0.78
C CYS A 169 1.52 -0.60 -1.27
N LEU A 170 1.52 -1.43 -2.31
CA LEU A 170 0.31 -2.11 -2.75
C LEU A 170 -0.10 -3.20 -1.75
N GLU A 171 -1.33 -3.11 -1.26
CA GLU A 171 -1.96 -4.09 -0.38
C GLU A 171 -3.28 -4.57 -1.00
N LEU A 172 -3.54 -5.88 -0.98
CA LEU A 172 -4.75 -6.48 -1.56
C LEU A 172 -5.63 -7.11 -0.48
N GLN A 173 -6.86 -7.49 -0.81
CA GLN A 173 -7.56 -8.54 -0.08
C GLN A 173 -7.10 -9.90 -0.64
N GLU A 174 -6.04 -10.48 -0.06
CA GLU A 174 -5.35 -11.63 -0.68
C GLU A 174 -6.18 -12.91 -0.68
N ASN A 175 -6.92 -13.18 0.40
CA ASN A 175 -7.85 -14.31 0.47
C ASN A 175 -8.85 -14.30 -0.70
N PHE A 176 -9.40 -13.13 -1.01
CA PHE A 176 -10.32 -12.98 -2.13
C PHE A 176 -9.58 -13.07 -3.46
N THR A 177 -8.44 -12.39 -3.61
CA THR A 177 -7.63 -12.41 -4.83
C THR A 177 -7.21 -13.83 -5.21
N PHE A 178 -6.67 -14.60 -4.25
CA PHE A 178 -6.25 -15.98 -4.47
C PHE A 178 -7.43 -16.87 -4.81
N ASN A 179 -8.56 -16.71 -4.12
CA ASN A 179 -9.78 -17.45 -4.40
C ASN A 179 -10.32 -17.15 -5.80
N SER A 180 -10.27 -15.89 -6.23
CA SER A 180 -10.62 -15.44 -7.58
C SER A 180 -9.78 -16.11 -8.66
N ILE A 181 -8.46 -16.16 -8.46
CA ILE A 181 -7.53 -16.84 -9.38
C ILE A 181 -7.85 -18.34 -9.49
N ARG A 182 -8.12 -18.99 -8.34
CA ARG A 182 -8.49 -20.41 -8.28
C ARG A 182 -9.82 -20.68 -8.96
N LYS A 183 -10.86 -19.88 -8.67
CA LYS A 183 -12.20 -20.03 -9.25
C LYS A 183 -12.22 -19.80 -10.76
N ALA A 184 -11.36 -18.92 -11.27
CA ALA A 184 -11.17 -18.73 -12.70
C ALA A 184 -10.47 -19.94 -13.38
N SER A 185 -10.04 -20.94 -12.61
CA SER A 185 -9.34 -22.14 -13.09
C SER A 185 -8.11 -21.79 -13.94
N HIS A 186 -7.35 -20.75 -13.53
CA HIS A 186 -6.16 -20.35 -14.26
C HIS A 186 -5.12 -21.50 -14.27
N PRO A 187 -4.56 -21.89 -15.43
CA PRO A 187 -3.69 -23.07 -15.54
C PRO A 187 -2.37 -22.93 -14.76
N LEU A 188 -1.98 -21.70 -14.42
CA LEU A 188 -0.79 -21.35 -13.63
C LEU A 188 -1.17 -20.72 -12.27
N ALA A 189 -2.33 -21.06 -11.71
CA ALA A 189 -2.81 -20.46 -10.45
C ALA A 189 -1.78 -20.55 -9.30
N ASP A 190 -1.13 -21.70 -9.12
CA ASP A 190 -0.11 -21.90 -8.08
C ASP A 190 1.06 -20.92 -8.21
N ASP A 191 1.58 -20.76 -9.43
CA ASP A 191 2.70 -19.87 -9.71
C ASP A 191 2.28 -18.42 -9.54
N ILE A 192 1.13 -18.02 -10.08
CA ILE A 192 0.63 -16.64 -9.96
C ILE A 192 0.45 -16.26 -8.49
N ILE A 193 -0.20 -17.11 -7.68
CA ILE A 193 -0.40 -16.85 -6.25
C ILE A 193 0.93 -16.77 -5.52
N SER A 194 1.89 -17.65 -5.85
CA SER A 194 3.22 -17.64 -5.23
C SER A 194 4.00 -16.36 -5.57
N TYR A 195 3.98 -15.92 -6.83
CA TYR A 195 4.63 -14.69 -7.25
C TYR A 195 3.93 -13.43 -6.71
N LEU A 196 2.60 -13.44 -6.59
CA LEU A 196 1.85 -12.39 -5.90
C LEU A 196 2.26 -12.29 -4.43
N TYR A 197 2.35 -13.42 -3.74
CA TYR A 197 2.81 -13.46 -2.36
C TYR A 197 4.22 -12.87 -2.20
N GLU A 198 5.15 -13.28 -3.07
CA GLU A 198 6.52 -12.77 -3.03
C GLU A 198 6.60 -11.27 -3.32
N VAL A 199 5.93 -10.78 -4.37
CA VAL A 199 6.01 -9.37 -4.76
C VAL A 199 5.35 -8.46 -3.72
N LEU A 200 4.21 -8.86 -3.16
CA LEU A 200 3.56 -8.12 -2.07
C LEU A 200 4.42 -8.13 -0.79
N GLY A 201 5.06 -9.25 -0.47
CA GLY A 201 6.00 -9.33 0.64
C GLY A 201 7.22 -8.41 0.44
N ILE A 202 7.74 -8.30 -0.79
CA ILE A 202 8.82 -7.37 -1.14
C ILE A 202 8.35 -5.92 -1.01
N GLN A 203 7.15 -5.60 -1.48
CA GLN A 203 6.52 -4.28 -1.36
C GLN A 203 6.44 -3.80 0.09
N GLN A 204 6.02 -4.67 1.01
CA GLN A 204 5.99 -4.36 2.46
C GLN A 204 7.40 -4.20 3.06
N LYS A 205 8.39 -4.98 2.60
CA LYS A 205 9.80 -4.81 3.03
C LYS A 205 10.38 -3.46 2.58
N ILE A 206 10.04 -3.00 1.39
CA ILE A 206 10.41 -1.67 0.88
C ILE A 206 9.79 -0.57 1.77
N ALA A 207 8.49 -0.65 2.05
CA ALA A 207 7.81 0.30 2.92
C ALA A 207 8.43 0.37 4.33
N ASN A 208 8.76 -0.79 4.92
CA ASN A 208 9.48 -0.86 6.19
C ASN A 208 10.91 -0.28 6.10
N GLY A 209 11.58 -0.46 4.96
CA GLY A 209 12.87 0.18 4.66
C GLY A 209 12.78 1.71 4.70
N PHE A 210 11.80 2.29 4.02
CA PHE A 210 11.55 3.73 4.05
C PHE A 210 11.20 4.24 5.45
N TYR A 211 10.34 3.53 6.19
CA TYR A 211 10.02 3.86 7.58
C TYR A 211 11.28 3.94 8.45
N ASN A 212 12.13 2.91 8.39
CA ASN A 212 13.35 2.87 9.19
C ASN A 212 14.33 3.98 8.78
N LEU A 213 14.42 4.28 7.48
CA LEU A 213 15.27 5.35 6.98
C LEU A 213 14.80 6.72 7.48
N MET A 214 13.50 6.98 7.47
CA MET A 214 12.91 8.21 8.03
C MET A 214 13.17 8.36 9.52
N ILE A 215 12.98 7.29 10.31
CA ILE A 215 13.29 7.29 11.75
C ILE A 215 14.76 7.60 11.99
N LEU A 216 15.65 6.98 11.21
CA LEU A 216 17.09 7.17 11.33
C LEU A 216 17.47 8.62 11.03
N MET A 217 16.95 9.18 9.94
CA MET A 217 17.20 10.57 9.59
C MET A 217 16.66 11.55 10.65
N ASP A 218 15.50 11.29 11.23
CA ASP A 218 14.95 12.12 12.32
C ASP A 218 15.80 12.02 13.60
N LYS A 219 16.32 10.83 13.95
CA LYS A 219 17.24 10.65 15.08
C LYS A 219 18.56 11.39 14.89
N VAL A 220 19.20 11.24 13.72
CA VAL A 220 20.44 11.91 13.34
C VAL A 220 20.31 13.44 13.42
N ARG A 221 19.12 13.98 13.14
CA ARG A 221 18.84 15.42 13.30
C ARG A 221 18.78 15.86 14.76
N ARG A 222 18.19 15.05 15.63
CA ARG A 222 17.88 15.41 17.03
C ARG A 222 19.07 15.24 17.96
N GLU A 223 19.80 14.13 17.81
CA GLU A 223 20.95 13.80 18.64
C GLU A 223 22.18 14.34 17.90
N LYS A 224 22.89 15.35 18.42
CA LYS A 224 24.13 15.88 17.79
C LYS A 224 25.36 15.19 18.37
N ALA A 225 26.21 14.64 17.50
CA ALA A 225 27.59 14.16 17.75
C ALA A 225 27.78 13.21 18.96
N ASP A 226 27.40 11.94 18.81
CA ASP A 226 27.70 10.87 19.78
C ASP A 226 28.10 9.54 19.09
N VAL A 227 28.64 8.56 19.82
CA VAL A 227 29.06 7.22 19.29
C VAL A 227 27.90 6.50 18.57
N SER A 228 26.67 6.80 18.97
CA SER A 228 25.42 6.45 18.30
C SER A 228 25.45 6.73 16.79
N PHE A 229 26.13 7.79 16.34
CA PHE A 229 26.19 8.16 14.92
C PHE A 229 26.80 7.06 14.05
N MET A 230 27.95 6.49 14.44
CA MET A 230 28.66 5.48 13.63
C MET A 230 27.79 4.24 13.37
N THR A 231 27.03 3.80 14.37
CA THR A 231 26.09 2.68 14.25
C THR A 231 24.94 3.02 13.30
N HIS A 232 24.38 4.24 13.41
CA HIS A 232 23.34 4.71 12.49
C HIS A 232 23.85 4.87 11.04
N GLU A 233 25.15 5.07 10.81
CA GLU A 233 25.69 5.12 9.44
C GLU A 233 25.66 3.76 8.75
N ILE A 234 26.06 2.71 9.47
CA ILE A 234 26.07 1.33 8.96
C ILE A 234 24.63 0.85 8.73
N ASP A 235 23.72 1.17 9.66
CA ASP A 235 22.30 0.83 9.54
C ASP A 235 21.66 1.51 8.31
N CYS A 236 21.97 2.80 8.09
CA CYS A 236 21.49 3.55 6.94
C CYS A 236 21.91 2.91 5.61
N LEU A 237 23.20 2.61 5.46
CA LEU A 237 23.74 1.97 4.25
C LEU A 237 23.13 0.58 4.03
N THR A 238 22.95 -0.18 5.11
CA THR A 238 22.34 -1.53 5.05
C THR A 238 20.88 -1.46 4.60
N ILE A 239 20.11 -0.49 5.12
CA ILE A 239 18.72 -0.26 4.73
C ILE A 239 18.64 0.16 3.27
N ILE A 240 19.51 1.08 2.82
CA ILE A 240 19.57 1.53 1.43
C ILE A 240 19.89 0.37 0.49
N ASP A 241 20.95 -0.41 0.76
CA ASP A 241 21.36 -1.53 -0.11
C ASP A 241 20.24 -2.58 -0.21
N SER A 242 19.62 -2.89 0.93
CA SER A 242 18.47 -3.80 0.99
C SER A 242 17.28 -3.27 0.17
N THR A 243 16.96 -1.98 0.33
CA THR A 243 15.84 -1.34 -0.39
C THR A 243 16.08 -1.34 -1.89
N ILE A 244 17.30 -1.02 -2.35
CA ILE A 244 17.66 -1.11 -3.78
C ILE A 244 17.49 -2.54 -4.30
N ASN A 245 17.96 -3.55 -3.55
CA ASN A 245 17.80 -4.95 -3.95
C ASN A 245 16.31 -5.35 -4.05
N TYR A 246 15.48 -4.90 -3.11
CA TYR A 246 14.05 -5.14 -3.14
C TYR A 246 13.33 -4.42 -4.29
N LEU A 247 13.71 -3.18 -4.60
CA LEU A 247 13.16 -2.44 -5.74
C LEU A 247 13.45 -3.16 -7.06
N LYS A 248 14.68 -3.65 -7.24
CA LYS A 248 15.04 -4.46 -8.41
C LYS A 248 14.28 -5.77 -8.46
N ALA A 249 14.17 -6.46 -7.32
CA ALA A 249 13.43 -7.72 -7.25
C ALA A 249 11.94 -7.52 -7.59
N THR A 250 11.34 -6.38 -7.22
CA THR A 250 9.96 -6.06 -7.58
C THR A 250 9.75 -6.02 -9.09
N ILE A 251 10.65 -5.39 -9.84
CA ILE A 251 10.56 -5.33 -11.31
C ILE A 251 10.68 -6.74 -11.91
N GLU A 252 11.70 -7.50 -11.49
CA GLU A 252 11.91 -8.88 -11.97
C GLU A 252 10.71 -9.78 -11.69
N LYS A 253 10.13 -9.69 -10.49
CA LYS A 253 8.93 -10.45 -10.11
C LYS A 253 7.68 -9.96 -10.84
N GLY A 254 7.56 -8.67 -11.12
CA GLY A 254 6.50 -8.10 -11.96
C GLY A 254 6.55 -8.63 -13.41
N VAL A 255 7.75 -8.72 -14.01
CA VAL A 255 7.94 -9.32 -15.34
C VAL A 255 7.50 -10.79 -15.36
N LEU A 256 7.86 -11.55 -14.31
CA LEU A 256 7.47 -12.95 -14.19
C LEU A 256 5.96 -13.11 -13.99
N LEU A 257 5.34 -12.25 -13.17
CA LEU A 257 3.89 -12.23 -12.98
C LEU A 257 3.14 -11.93 -14.28
N LEU A 258 3.61 -10.94 -15.05
CA LEU A 258 3.06 -10.61 -16.37
C LEU A 258 3.16 -11.79 -17.34
N ALA A 259 4.31 -12.47 -17.35
CA ALA A 259 4.53 -13.64 -18.19
C ALA A 259 3.58 -14.79 -17.84
N LEU A 260 3.44 -15.10 -16.54
CA LEU A 260 2.54 -16.15 -16.05
C LEU A 260 1.08 -15.83 -16.36
N THR A 261 0.68 -14.57 -16.25
CA THR A 261 -0.66 -14.10 -16.62
C THR A 261 -0.93 -14.33 -18.12
N CYS A 262 0.09 -14.22 -18.96
CA CYS A 262 0.03 -14.52 -20.39
C CYS A 262 0.29 -16.00 -20.72
N GLU A 263 0.35 -16.89 -19.72
CA GLU A 263 0.69 -18.32 -19.85
C GLU A 263 2.09 -18.61 -20.45
N ILE A 264 3.01 -17.64 -20.38
CA ILE A 264 4.40 -17.77 -20.84
C ILE A 264 5.22 -18.44 -19.74
N LYS A 265 5.56 -19.72 -19.96
CA LYS A 265 6.33 -20.55 -18.99
C LYS A 265 7.84 -20.41 -19.19
N ASN A 266 8.60 -20.81 -18.16
CA ASN A 266 10.07 -20.93 -18.17
C ASN A 266 10.85 -19.60 -18.34
N LEU A 267 10.21 -18.46 -18.04
CA LEU A 267 10.89 -17.16 -18.12
C LEU A 267 11.92 -16.96 -16.98
N ASP A 268 11.73 -17.66 -15.87
CA ASP A 268 12.64 -17.77 -14.73
C ASP A 268 13.98 -18.43 -15.09
N GLY A 269 14.00 -19.31 -16.09
CA GLY A 269 15.22 -19.97 -16.59
C GLY A 269 16.20 -19.06 -17.34
N TYR A 270 15.79 -17.83 -17.72
CA TYR A 270 16.68 -16.87 -18.38
C TYR A 270 17.59 -16.16 -17.39
N LYS A 271 18.89 -16.11 -17.73
CA LYS A 271 19.93 -15.56 -16.85
C LYS A 271 19.92 -14.03 -16.76
N THR A 272 19.49 -13.34 -17.81
CA THR A 272 19.53 -11.87 -17.86
C THR A 272 18.15 -11.27 -18.07
N HIS A 273 17.92 -10.09 -17.51
CA HIS A 273 16.68 -9.31 -17.69
C HIS A 273 16.37 -9.10 -19.18
N ARG A 274 17.38 -8.73 -19.98
CA ARG A 274 17.23 -8.55 -21.43
C ARG A 274 16.72 -9.80 -22.14
N GLN A 275 17.19 -10.99 -21.74
CA GLN A 275 16.68 -12.26 -22.31
C GLN A 275 15.21 -12.48 -21.95
N LYS A 276 14.83 -12.21 -20.70
CA LYS A 276 13.42 -12.28 -20.25
C LYS A 276 12.54 -11.34 -21.05
N LEU A 277 12.96 -10.08 -21.23
CA LEU A 277 12.22 -9.08 -22.00
C LEU A 277 12.07 -9.49 -23.47
N SER A 278 13.15 -9.96 -24.13
CA SER A 278 13.04 -10.44 -25.51
C SER A 278 12.11 -11.65 -25.66
N ALA A 279 12.08 -12.55 -24.68
CA ALA A 279 11.14 -13.67 -24.66
C ALA A 279 9.70 -13.20 -24.40
N LEU A 280 9.50 -12.25 -23.49
CA LEU A 280 8.21 -11.65 -23.20
C LEU A 280 7.65 -10.92 -24.43
N GLU A 281 8.45 -10.07 -25.09
CA GLU A 281 8.05 -9.32 -26.28
C GLU A 281 7.52 -10.22 -27.40
N ARG A 282 8.15 -11.38 -27.60
CA ARG A 282 7.78 -12.33 -28.66
C ARG A 282 6.51 -13.10 -28.35
N ASN A 283 6.25 -13.40 -27.08
CA ASN A 283 5.22 -14.34 -26.67
C ASN A 283 3.97 -13.68 -26.07
N VAL A 284 4.03 -12.40 -25.64
CA VAL A 284 2.83 -11.70 -25.15
C VAL A 284 1.79 -11.59 -26.29
N PRO A 285 0.55 -12.05 -26.07
CA PRO A 285 -0.51 -11.97 -27.08
C PRO A 285 -0.82 -10.53 -27.51
N LEU A 286 -1.17 -10.34 -28.79
CA LEU A 286 -1.51 -9.02 -29.33
C LEU A 286 -2.68 -8.36 -28.57
N LYS A 287 -3.66 -9.16 -28.12
CA LYS A 287 -4.78 -8.65 -27.30
C LYS A 287 -4.30 -7.95 -26.02
N VAL A 288 -3.25 -8.46 -25.37
CA VAL A 288 -2.66 -7.88 -24.16
C VAL A 288 -1.85 -6.64 -24.53
N LYS A 289 -1.09 -6.69 -25.63
CA LYS A 289 -0.33 -5.52 -26.11
C LYS A 289 -1.20 -4.30 -26.43
N ASN A 290 -2.44 -4.55 -26.87
CA ASN A 290 -3.40 -3.52 -27.21
C ASN A 290 -4.16 -2.96 -25.98
N GLN A 291 -3.97 -3.52 -24.78
CA GLN A 291 -4.59 -2.98 -23.57
C GLN A 291 -3.94 -1.64 -23.17
N PRO A 292 -4.72 -0.70 -22.60
CA PRO A 292 -4.30 0.69 -22.40
C PRO A 292 -3.09 0.84 -21.44
N TYR A 293 -2.93 -0.07 -20.49
CA TYR A 293 -1.83 -0.05 -19.53
C TYR A 293 -0.57 -0.80 -20.00
N TYR A 294 -0.63 -1.59 -21.09
CA TYR A 294 0.51 -2.42 -21.50
C TYR A 294 1.71 -1.58 -21.92
N GLN A 295 1.51 -0.51 -22.70
CA GLN A 295 2.61 0.35 -23.14
C GLN A 295 3.34 0.99 -21.95
N PHE A 296 2.60 1.41 -20.93
CA PHE A 296 3.20 1.92 -19.70
C PHE A 296 4.06 0.85 -19.03
N ILE A 297 3.48 -0.33 -18.77
CA ILE A 297 4.20 -1.46 -18.15
C ILE A 297 5.46 -1.78 -18.94
N TRP A 298 5.34 -1.92 -20.26
CA TRP A 298 6.43 -2.24 -21.17
C TRP A 298 7.57 -1.23 -21.06
N ASN A 299 7.25 0.07 -21.11
CA ASN A 299 8.25 1.13 -20.97
C ASN A 299 8.98 1.06 -19.62
N GLN A 300 8.27 0.81 -18.53
CA GLN A 300 8.87 0.77 -17.19
C GLN A 300 9.66 -0.51 -16.91
N ILE A 301 9.31 -1.66 -17.50
CA ILE A 301 10.12 -2.88 -17.33
C ILE A 301 11.33 -2.91 -18.25
N GLN A 302 11.30 -2.16 -19.37
CA GLN A 302 12.42 -2.01 -20.29
C GLN A 302 13.42 -0.95 -19.87
N SER A 303 13.01 -0.04 -18.98
CA SER A 303 13.77 1.16 -18.65
C SER A 303 15.19 0.81 -18.18
N ASP A 304 16.13 1.70 -18.50
CA ASP A 304 17.49 1.64 -17.98
C ASP A 304 17.52 1.85 -16.45
N GLU A 305 16.37 2.06 -15.79
CA GLU A 305 16.23 2.27 -14.34
C GLU A 305 16.83 1.10 -13.54
N LEU A 306 16.78 -0.13 -14.03
CA LEU A 306 17.50 -1.26 -13.40
C LEU A 306 19.02 -1.09 -13.45
N LEU A 307 19.55 -0.52 -14.53
CA LEU A 307 20.97 -0.17 -14.66
C LEU A 307 21.30 1.07 -13.81
N GLU A 308 20.43 2.06 -13.74
CA GLU A 308 20.59 3.23 -12.88
C GLU A 308 20.60 2.85 -11.40
N LEU A 309 19.72 1.95 -10.95
CA LEU A 309 19.75 1.40 -9.59
C LEU A 309 21.04 0.62 -9.30
N ASN A 310 21.59 -0.10 -10.29
CA ASN A 310 22.88 -0.77 -10.16
C ASN A 310 24.04 0.22 -10.08
N ASN A 311 24.00 1.28 -10.88
CA ASN A 311 24.99 2.35 -10.87
C ASN A 311 24.93 3.12 -9.56
N LEU A 312 23.72 3.40 -9.06
CA LEU A 312 23.46 4.02 -7.77
C LEU A 312 24.03 3.18 -6.63
N ARG A 313 23.73 1.88 -6.60
CA ARG A 313 24.30 0.93 -5.63
C ARG A 313 25.83 0.91 -5.66
N SER A 314 26.41 0.80 -6.86
CA SER A 314 27.87 0.77 -7.04
C SER A 314 28.52 2.08 -6.63
N GLY A 315 27.86 3.21 -6.92
CA GLY A 315 28.29 4.55 -6.53
C GLY A 315 28.24 4.77 -5.02
N ILE A 316 27.17 4.34 -4.36
CA ILE A 316 27.01 4.42 -2.89
C ILE A 316 28.05 3.56 -2.18
N ASN A 317 28.34 2.37 -2.69
CA ASN A 317 29.35 1.46 -2.11
C ASN A 317 30.80 1.87 -2.42
N HIS A 318 31.02 2.89 -3.26
CA HIS A 318 32.35 3.42 -3.51
C HIS A 318 32.75 4.44 -2.43
N LYS A 319 34.04 4.57 -2.11
CA LYS A 319 34.57 5.41 -1.00
C LYS A 319 34.03 6.85 -0.98
N LYS A 320 33.83 7.46 -2.16
CA LYS A 320 33.27 8.82 -2.33
C LYS A 320 31.74 8.90 -2.15
N GLY A 321 31.03 7.81 -2.41
CA GLY A 321 29.58 7.70 -2.20
C GLY A 321 29.27 7.47 -0.73
N ILE A 322 29.95 6.51 -0.10
CA ILE A 322 29.82 6.22 1.35
C ILE A 322 29.95 7.51 2.16
N SER A 323 31.01 8.30 1.94
CA SER A 323 31.24 9.55 2.66
C SER A 323 30.16 10.61 2.47
N LYS A 324 29.37 10.53 1.40
CA LYS A 324 28.29 11.49 1.10
C LYS A 324 26.95 11.10 1.72
N VAL A 325 26.70 9.83 2.01
CA VAL A 325 25.44 9.34 2.62
C VAL A 325 25.58 9.04 4.11
N GLN A 326 26.76 9.27 4.68
CA GLN A 326 27.01 9.08 6.10
C GLN A 326 26.40 10.21 6.96
N PRO A 327 25.64 9.87 8.02
CA PRO A 327 25.08 10.79 9.01
C PRO A 327 25.97 11.97 9.43
N HIS A 328 27.28 11.78 9.63
CA HIS A 328 28.17 12.88 10.03
C HIS A 328 28.30 14.00 8.98
N SER A 329 28.04 13.71 7.70
CA SER A 329 28.10 14.70 6.59
C SER A 329 26.90 15.67 6.57
N PHE A 330 25.92 15.44 7.44
CA PHE A 330 24.64 16.16 7.48
C PHE A 330 24.38 16.89 8.80
N VAL A 331 25.33 16.83 9.73
CA VAL A 331 25.22 17.52 11.02
C VAL A 331 25.08 19.03 10.76
N ASN A 332 23.96 19.61 11.20
CA ASN A 332 23.54 21.02 11.00
C ASN A 332 22.98 21.41 9.63
N LYS A 333 22.64 20.47 8.74
CA LYS A 333 21.85 20.76 7.52
C LYS A 333 20.36 20.54 7.78
N SER A 334 19.50 21.23 7.02
CA SER A 334 18.09 20.82 6.97
C SER A 334 17.98 19.45 6.30
N PHE A 335 16.92 18.71 6.62
CA PHE A 335 16.74 17.32 6.18
C PHE A 335 16.71 17.23 4.65
N GLU A 336 16.05 18.19 4.03
CA GLU A 336 15.84 18.32 2.59
C GLU A 336 17.13 18.65 1.83
N GLU A 337 18.16 19.16 2.51
CA GLU A 337 19.45 19.53 1.92
C GLU A 337 20.50 18.41 2.02
N THR A 338 20.10 17.21 2.46
CA THR A 338 20.99 16.07 2.63
C THR A 338 21.02 15.17 1.39
N ALA A 339 22.20 14.67 1.02
CA ALA A 339 22.32 13.65 -0.03
C ALA A 339 21.57 12.35 0.33
N LEU A 340 21.37 12.09 1.63
CA LEU A 340 20.54 10.99 2.10
C LEU A 340 19.05 11.21 1.76
N TRP A 341 18.57 12.45 1.84
CA TRP A 341 17.22 12.81 1.40
C TRP A 341 17.05 12.72 -0.11
N GLU A 342 18.02 13.23 -0.88
CA GLU A 342 18.01 13.08 -2.35
C GLU A 342 17.91 11.60 -2.74
N LEU A 343 18.69 10.75 -2.06
CA LEU A 343 18.64 9.31 -2.26
C LEU A 343 17.29 8.70 -1.83
N PHE A 344 16.76 9.09 -0.67
CA PHE A 344 15.44 8.67 -0.20
C PHE A 344 14.37 8.97 -1.27
N MET A 345 14.37 10.19 -1.81
CA MET A 345 13.41 10.64 -2.82
C MET A 345 13.57 9.88 -4.13
N LEU A 346 14.80 9.58 -4.55
CA LEU A 346 15.07 8.75 -5.73
C LEU A 346 14.54 7.33 -5.55
N LEU A 347 14.82 6.68 -4.42
CA LEU A 347 14.32 5.35 -4.11
C LEU A 347 12.79 5.33 -4.01
N LYS A 348 12.19 6.35 -3.38
CA LYS A 348 10.74 6.52 -3.29
C LYS A 348 10.14 6.65 -4.68
N ARG A 349 10.75 7.44 -5.56
CA ARG A 349 10.29 7.59 -6.94
C ARG A 349 10.28 6.25 -7.68
N GLN A 350 11.32 5.45 -7.53
CA GLN A 350 11.34 4.11 -8.09
C GLN A 350 10.25 3.21 -7.50
N HIS A 351 10.00 3.30 -6.19
CA HIS A 351 8.93 2.53 -5.55
C HIS A 351 7.55 2.89 -6.08
N GLN A 352 7.30 4.20 -6.31
CA GLN A 352 6.07 4.68 -6.94
C GLN A 352 5.89 4.07 -8.34
N ILE A 353 6.94 4.13 -9.18
CA ILE A 353 6.94 3.55 -10.53
C ILE A 353 6.69 2.05 -10.49
N ASN A 354 7.41 1.32 -9.64
CA ASN A 354 7.26 -0.12 -9.47
C ASN A 354 5.83 -0.49 -9.04
N THR A 355 5.24 0.28 -8.13
CA THR A 355 3.87 0.08 -7.66
C THR A 355 2.86 0.31 -8.77
N LEU A 356 3.02 1.37 -9.57
CA LEU A 356 2.18 1.64 -10.74
C LEU A 356 2.28 0.53 -11.80
N THR A 357 3.49 0.03 -12.06
CA THR A 357 3.73 -1.10 -12.97
C THR A 357 3.05 -2.38 -12.47
N LEU A 358 3.08 -2.62 -11.16
CA LEU A 358 2.38 -3.75 -10.56
C LEU A 358 0.85 -3.59 -10.67
N ILE A 359 0.30 -2.40 -10.44
CA ILE A 359 -1.13 -2.11 -10.66
C ILE A 359 -1.53 -2.42 -12.10
N GLY A 360 -0.76 -1.97 -13.09
CA GLY A 360 -1.00 -2.31 -14.49
C GLY A 360 -0.93 -3.82 -14.76
N THR A 361 0.02 -4.52 -14.13
CA THR A 361 0.14 -5.99 -14.26
C THR A 361 -1.06 -6.70 -13.66
N LEU A 362 -1.57 -6.23 -12.51
CA LEU A 362 -2.80 -6.74 -11.91
C LEU A 362 -4.03 -6.44 -12.77
N ALA A 363 -4.04 -5.32 -13.49
CA ALA A 363 -5.11 -5.03 -14.45
C ALA A 363 -5.14 -6.05 -15.60
N ILE A 364 -3.97 -6.41 -16.14
CA ILE A 364 -3.86 -7.51 -17.12
C ILE A 364 -4.41 -8.81 -16.54
N LEU A 365 -4.03 -9.13 -15.30
CA LEU A 365 -4.50 -10.34 -14.62
C LEU A 365 -6.02 -10.31 -14.40
N ALA A 366 -6.57 -9.19 -13.94
CA ALA A 366 -8.01 -9.04 -13.75
C ALA A 366 -8.79 -9.24 -15.06
N ASP A 367 -8.33 -8.64 -16.16
CA ASP A 367 -8.91 -8.83 -17.49
C ASP A 367 -8.88 -10.29 -17.95
N ASP A 368 -7.76 -10.99 -17.70
CA ASP A 368 -7.64 -12.42 -18.01
C ASP A 368 -8.62 -13.25 -17.16
N LEU A 369 -8.70 -12.98 -15.85
CA LEU A 369 -9.65 -13.64 -14.93
C LEU A 369 -11.11 -13.41 -15.35
N ILE A 370 -11.48 -12.19 -15.75
CA ILE A 370 -12.80 -11.87 -16.32
C ILE A 370 -13.07 -12.70 -17.56
N SER A 371 -12.09 -12.83 -18.45
CA SER A 371 -12.25 -13.57 -19.71
C SER A 371 -12.47 -15.07 -19.48
N ARG A 372 -11.86 -15.63 -18.42
CA ARG A 372 -12.03 -17.05 -18.05
C ARG A 372 -13.30 -17.31 -17.28
N ARG A 373 -13.67 -16.36 -16.42
CA ARG A 373 -14.88 -16.42 -15.60
C ARG A 373 -15.62 -15.10 -15.78
N PRO A 374 -16.55 -15.03 -16.73
CA PRO A 374 -17.39 -13.86 -16.88
C PRO A 374 -18.26 -13.62 -15.63
N PRO A 375 -18.63 -12.36 -15.33
CA PRO A 375 -19.53 -12.03 -14.24
C PRO A 375 -20.88 -12.75 -14.37
N THR A 376 -21.45 -13.20 -13.25
CA THR A 376 -22.84 -13.67 -13.18
C THR A 376 -23.83 -12.49 -13.11
N GLU A 377 -25.14 -12.74 -13.22
CA GLU A 377 -26.17 -11.68 -13.05
C GLU A 377 -26.07 -10.98 -11.67
N GLU A 378 -25.74 -11.72 -10.61
CA GLU A 378 -25.51 -11.15 -9.28
C GLU A 378 -24.24 -10.28 -9.23
N ASP A 379 -23.25 -10.60 -10.05
CA ASP A 379 -22.03 -9.82 -10.19
C ASP A 379 -22.24 -8.53 -10.96
N GLU A 380 -23.15 -8.50 -11.94
CA GLU A 380 -23.49 -7.28 -12.67
C GLU A 380 -24.08 -6.20 -11.75
N ILE A 381 -24.92 -6.60 -10.79
CA ILE A 381 -25.46 -5.67 -9.78
C ILE A 381 -24.32 -5.01 -8.99
N TYR A 382 -23.30 -5.78 -8.66
CA TYR A 382 -22.14 -5.26 -7.94
C TYR A 382 -21.23 -4.40 -8.80
N LEU A 383 -20.99 -4.80 -10.05
CA LEU A 383 -20.23 -4.01 -11.02
C LEU A 383 -20.89 -2.64 -11.23
N ASN A 384 -22.23 -2.59 -11.32
CA ASN A 384 -22.96 -1.32 -11.40
C ASN A 384 -22.74 -0.44 -10.15
N LYS A 385 -22.67 -1.03 -8.95
CA LYS A 385 -22.34 -0.30 -7.72
C LYS A 385 -20.88 0.18 -7.70
N LEU A 386 -19.93 -0.64 -8.16
CA LEU A 386 -18.53 -0.25 -8.31
C LEU A 386 -18.37 0.93 -9.27
N ILE A 387 -19.06 0.89 -10.42
CA ILE A 387 -19.06 1.99 -11.40
C ILE A 387 -19.62 3.27 -10.76
N ALA A 388 -20.70 3.16 -9.98
CA ALA A 388 -21.26 4.31 -9.28
C ALA A 388 -20.28 4.93 -8.26
N VAL A 389 -19.55 4.10 -7.52
CA VAL A 389 -18.47 4.54 -6.62
C VAL A 389 -17.31 5.20 -7.40
N GLY A 390 -16.96 4.64 -8.55
CA GLY A 390 -15.89 5.17 -9.39
C GLY A 390 -16.23 6.46 -10.12
N LYS A 391 -17.51 6.73 -10.38
CA LYS A 391 -17.97 7.86 -11.21
C LYS A 391 -17.36 9.22 -10.80
N PRO A 392 -17.35 9.63 -9.51
CA PRO A 392 -16.71 10.88 -9.11
C PRO A 392 -15.20 10.93 -9.40
N ALA A 393 -14.51 9.78 -9.31
CA ALA A 393 -13.08 9.70 -9.61
C ALA A 393 -12.82 9.85 -11.12
N TYR A 394 -13.67 9.26 -11.97
CA TYR A 394 -13.63 9.47 -13.42
C TYR A 394 -13.94 10.92 -13.81
N GLU A 395 -14.90 11.56 -13.16
CA GLU A 395 -15.23 12.98 -13.37
C GLU A 395 -14.04 13.88 -13.00
N LYS A 396 -13.43 13.68 -11.83
CA LYS A 396 -12.20 14.39 -11.42
C LYS A 396 -11.04 14.15 -12.37
N LEU A 397 -10.89 12.94 -12.89
CA LEU A 397 -9.86 12.63 -13.88
C LEU A 397 -10.10 13.46 -15.16
N PHE A 398 -11.34 13.49 -15.64
CA PHE A 398 -11.72 14.29 -16.81
C PHE A 398 -11.46 15.79 -16.60
N GLU A 399 -11.79 16.34 -15.42
CA GLU A 399 -11.47 17.73 -15.05
C GLU A 399 -9.96 18.00 -15.15
N LYS A 400 -9.12 17.15 -14.55
CA LYS A 400 -7.65 17.27 -14.66
C LYS A 400 -7.15 17.22 -16.10
N TYR A 401 -7.77 16.40 -16.96
CA TYR A 401 -7.42 16.34 -18.39
C TYR A 401 -7.75 17.63 -19.13
N VAL A 402 -8.92 18.21 -18.86
CA VAL A 402 -9.34 19.49 -19.44
C VAL A 402 -8.43 20.62 -18.97
N GLU A 403 -8.10 20.68 -17.67
CA GLU A 403 -7.20 21.69 -17.09
C GLU A 403 -5.78 21.63 -17.68
N ASN A 404 -5.29 20.43 -18.02
CA ASN A 404 -3.97 20.24 -18.61
C ASN A 404 -3.93 20.40 -20.15
N GLY A 405 -4.98 20.96 -20.75
CA GLY A 405 -5.01 21.27 -22.18
C GLY A 405 -5.24 20.06 -23.09
N GLY A 406 -5.94 19.03 -22.60
CA GLY A 406 -6.29 17.83 -23.35
C GLY A 406 -7.36 17.99 -24.43
N PHE A 407 -7.76 19.23 -24.77
CA PHE A 407 -8.69 19.57 -25.86
C PHE A 407 -8.26 20.82 -26.63
#